data_AF-R1AWD3-F1
#
_entry.id   AF-R1AWD3-F1
#
_cell.length_a   1.000
_cell.length_b   1.000
_cell.length_c   1.000
_cell.angle_alpha   90.00
_cell.angle_beta   90.00
_cell.angle_gamma   90.00
#
_symmetry.space_group_name_H-M   'P 1'
#
loop_
_entity.id
_entity.type
_entity.pdbx_description
1 polymer ?
#
loop_
_entity_poly.entity_id
_entity_poly.type
_entity_poly.pdbx_seq_one_letter_code
_entity_poly.pdbx_strand_id
1 'polypeptide(L)'
;MKKFSILVFVLILVIGISAGCAFNSQNEKITGELEFETVDISTIENEDVLMWYQTHSKEEGVFYHDTEDSKFILLAAGEKPTGGYSVEITSVKATNEKIIVNGNLNSPKENEMVTQALTYPSQVIKIQRDERPVVLGEFNNQSQINKKRADVYEEKGIFIGFIDNNSVEIEIKGLPKAFRLSEQIKQQLQKNEPKSGQKVQFLYIKNQNEQMEITEITWNQNKEIGTYIGQIDDNSIEMKVNDKTNAYRLSEDVKENINKLATGDKVQFTYKENENGQLIILDIKKLSE
;
A
#
# COMPACT_ATOMS: atom_id res chain seq x y z
N MET A 1 -10.52 13.27 -77.44
CA MET A 1 -11.64 12.42 -76.98
C MET A 1 -11.68 12.47 -75.45
N LYS A 2 -12.83 12.89 -74.88
CA LYS A 2 -13.42 12.64 -73.53
C LYS A 2 -12.45 12.60 -72.31
N LYS A 3 -12.38 13.64 -71.46
CA LYS A 3 -13.16 13.90 -70.21
C LYS A 3 -13.22 12.71 -69.23
N PHE A 4 -12.61 12.84 -68.03
CA PHE A 4 -13.30 12.91 -66.71
C PHE A 4 -12.29 12.97 -65.54
N SER A 5 -12.42 13.99 -64.68
CA SER A 5 -11.91 13.98 -63.30
C SER A 5 -12.64 12.92 -62.47
N ILE A 6 -11.98 12.23 -61.53
CA ILE A 6 -12.61 11.75 -60.29
C ILE A 6 -11.55 11.68 -59.19
N LEU A 7 -11.86 12.42 -58.13
CA LEU A 7 -11.28 12.46 -56.80
C LEU A 7 -11.68 11.15 -56.08
N VAL A 8 -10.74 10.37 -55.55
CA VAL A 8 -11.07 9.30 -54.59
C VAL A 8 -10.24 9.51 -53.33
N PHE A 9 -10.95 10.00 -52.32
CA PHE A 9 -10.57 10.09 -50.91
C PHE A 9 -10.10 8.72 -50.41
N VAL A 10 -8.83 8.61 -50.04
CA VAL A 10 -8.34 7.47 -49.25
C VAL A 10 -8.79 7.70 -47.81
N LEU A 11 -9.93 7.12 -47.46
CA LEU A 11 -10.45 7.09 -46.10
C LEU A 11 -9.66 6.05 -45.30
N ILE A 12 -8.54 6.45 -44.71
CA ILE A 12 -7.84 5.66 -43.68
C ILE A 12 -8.71 5.72 -42.42
N LEU A 13 -9.60 4.74 -42.28
CA LEU A 13 -10.33 4.50 -41.04
C LEU A 13 -9.34 3.91 -40.02
N VAL A 14 -8.69 4.79 -39.27
CA VAL A 14 -8.00 4.45 -38.03
C VAL A 14 -9.08 4.07 -37.01
N ILE A 15 -9.48 2.79 -36.98
CA ILE A 15 -10.21 2.25 -35.84
C ILE A 15 -9.16 1.89 -34.79
N GLY A 16 -8.88 2.86 -33.92
CA GLY A 16 -8.25 2.58 -32.64
C GLY A 16 -9.19 1.69 -31.82
N ILE A 17 -8.80 0.43 -31.61
CA ILE A 17 -9.32 -0.38 -30.50
C ILE A 17 -8.22 -0.40 -29.44
N SER A 18 -8.00 0.76 -28.82
CA SER A 18 -7.50 0.77 -27.46
C SER A 18 -8.68 0.40 -26.56
N ALA A 19 -8.95 -0.90 -26.41
CA ALA A 19 -9.69 -1.39 -25.26
C ALA A 19 -8.78 -1.24 -24.02
N GLY A 20 -8.54 0.01 -23.64
CA GLY A 20 -8.09 0.32 -22.30
C GLY A 20 -9.24 -0.06 -21.39
N CYS A 21 -9.11 -1.20 -20.71
CA CYS A 21 -9.93 -1.49 -19.56
C CYS A 21 -9.62 -0.41 -18.53
N ALA A 22 -10.44 0.64 -18.51
CA ALA A 22 -10.55 1.51 -17.36
C ALA A 22 -11.10 0.64 -16.21
N PHE A 23 -10.21 0.18 -15.34
CA PHE A 23 -10.59 -0.46 -14.08
C PHE A 23 -11.27 0.62 -13.21
N ASN A 24 -12.58 0.70 -13.35
CA ASN A 24 -13.42 1.62 -12.62
C ASN A 24 -13.68 1.01 -11.25
N SER A 25 -12.86 1.39 -10.26
CA SER A 25 -13.11 1.07 -8.85
C SER A 25 -14.28 1.92 -8.35
N GLN A 26 -15.50 1.46 -8.64
CA GLN A 26 -16.70 1.93 -7.95
C GLN A 26 -16.84 1.08 -6.68
N ASN A 27 -16.97 1.73 -5.52
CA ASN A 27 -17.29 1.09 -4.25
C ASN A 27 -18.59 0.27 -4.41
N GLU A 28 -18.47 -1.04 -4.64
CA GLU A 28 -19.60 -1.95 -4.73
C GLU A 28 -20.32 -2.01 -3.38
N LYS A 29 -21.62 -1.71 -3.38
CA LYS A 29 -22.44 -1.73 -2.17
C LYS A 29 -22.63 -3.16 -1.70
N ILE A 30 -22.10 -3.48 -0.52
CA ILE A 30 -22.34 -4.77 0.16
C ILE A 30 -23.83 -4.89 0.46
N THR A 31 -24.43 -5.99 0.02
CA THR A 31 -25.87 -6.28 0.14
C THR A 31 -26.20 -7.24 1.26
N GLY A 32 -25.21 -7.95 1.80
CA GLY A 32 -25.38 -8.80 2.98
C GLY A 32 -24.11 -9.56 3.38
N GLU A 33 -24.15 -10.19 4.54
CA GLU A 33 -23.18 -11.17 5.00
C GLU A 33 -23.79 -12.57 4.87
N LEU A 34 -23.00 -13.54 4.42
CA LEU A 34 -23.44 -14.92 4.18
C LEU A 34 -22.95 -15.81 5.33
N GLU A 35 -23.86 -16.58 5.90
CA GLU A 35 -23.53 -17.64 6.85
C GLU A 35 -22.77 -18.76 6.14
N PHE A 36 -21.78 -19.32 6.82
CA PHE A 36 -20.96 -20.41 6.29
C PHE A 36 -20.61 -21.43 7.37
N GLU A 37 -20.34 -22.65 6.94
CA GLU A 37 -19.86 -23.75 7.77
C GLU A 37 -18.41 -24.09 7.38
N THR A 38 -17.52 -24.22 8.37
CA THR A 38 -16.16 -24.73 8.13
C THR A 38 -16.22 -26.23 7.84
N VAL A 39 -15.57 -26.63 6.76
CA VAL A 39 -15.57 -28.03 6.31
C VAL A 39 -14.23 -28.68 6.63
N ASP A 40 -14.28 -29.80 7.36
CA ASP A 40 -13.12 -30.70 7.47
C ASP A 40 -13.04 -31.56 6.20
N ILE A 41 -12.03 -31.29 5.37
CA ILE A 41 -11.83 -31.98 4.09
C ILE A 41 -11.71 -33.50 4.25
N SER A 42 -11.23 -33.99 5.40
CA SER A 42 -11.10 -35.43 5.66
C SER A 42 -12.45 -36.15 5.82
N THR A 43 -13.54 -35.37 6.00
CA THR A 43 -14.90 -35.87 6.20
C THR A 43 -15.77 -35.76 4.95
N ILE A 44 -15.27 -35.15 3.87
CA ILE A 44 -16.03 -35.01 2.63
C ILE A 44 -16.06 -36.35 1.89
N GLU A 45 -17.26 -36.86 1.61
CA GLU A 45 -17.47 -38.07 0.80
C GLU A 45 -17.62 -37.78 -0.70
N ASN A 46 -17.96 -36.54 -1.07
CA ASN A 46 -18.15 -36.16 -2.48
C ASN A 46 -16.80 -36.11 -3.22
N GLU A 47 -16.60 -37.05 -4.15
CA GLU A 47 -15.35 -37.22 -4.90
C GLU A 47 -14.99 -36.00 -5.77
N ASP A 48 -15.98 -35.32 -6.37
CA ASP A 48 -15.74 -34.13 -7.20
C ASP A 48 -15.19 -32.97 -6.38
N VAL A 49 -15.74 -32.76 -5.17
CA VAL A 49 -15.25 -31.74 -4.23
C VAL A 49 -13.83 -32.08 -3.74
N LEU A 50 -13.55 -33.35 -3.45
CA LEU A 50 -12.20 -33.79 -3.07
C LEU A 50 -11.17 -33.53 -4.18
N MET A 51 -11.51 -33.88 -5.42
CA MET A 51 -10.63 -33.67 -6.58
C MET A 51 -10.42 -32.17 -6.86
N TRP A 52 -11.47 -31.36 -6.75
CA TRP A 52 -11.36 -29.90 -6.85
C TRP A 52 -10.43 -29.33 -5.77
N TYR A 53 -10.57 -29.77 -4.51
CA TYR A 53 -9.67 -29.34 -3.43
C TYR A 53 -8.22 -29.73 -3.69
N GLN A 54 -7.96 -30.98 -4.11
CA GLN A 54 -6.60 -31.45 -4.40
C GLN A 54 -5.94 -30.64 -5.52
N THR A 55 -6.74 -30.22 -6.51
CA THR A 55 -6.27 -29.41 -7.64
C THR A 55 -5.81 -28.03 -7.18
N HIS A 56 -6.54 -27.38 -6.28
CA HIS A 56 -6.33 -25.96 -5.96
C HIS A 56 -5.66 -25.70 -4.60
N SER A 57 -5.62 -26.67 -3.68
CA SER A 57 -5.12 -26.47 -2.30
C SER A 57 -3.66 -26.06 -2.21
N LYS A 58 -2.88 -26.24 -3.29
CA LYS A 58 -1.49 -25.81 -3.39
C LYS A 58 -1.30 -24.44 -4.04
N GLU A 59 -2.34 -23.92 -4.67
CA GLU A 59 -2.32 -22.62 -5.33
C GLU A 59 -2.68 -21.52 -4.32
N GLU A 60 -2.14 -20.32 -4.50
CA GLU A 60 -2.54 -19.17 -3.70
C GLU A 60 -3.77 -18.51 -4.33
N GLY A 61 -4.82 -18.33 -3.54
CA GLY A 61 -6.04 -17.65 -4.00
C GLY A 61 -7.32 -18.13 -3.33
N VAL A 62 -8.43 -17.67 -3.89
CA VAL A 62 -9.77 -18.19 -3.57
C VAL A 62 -10.30 -18.98 -4.76
N PHE A 63 -10.83 -20.15 -4.46
CA PHE A 63 -11.41 -21.05 -5.45
C PHE A 63 -12.79 -21.47 -4.96
N TYR A 64 -13.68 -21.87 -5.86
CA TYR A 64 -14.98 -22.39 -5.48
C TYR A 64 -15.43 -23.53 -6.39
N HIS A 65 -16.31 -24.36 -5.85
CA HIS A 65 -16.97 -25.43 -6.56
C HIS A 65 -18.45 -25.48 -6.17
N ASP A 66 -19.31 -25.49 -7.17
CA ASP A 66 -20.75 -25.54 -6.99
C ASP A 66 -21.24 -26.99 -7.07
N THR A 67 -22.07 -27.39 -6.11
CA THR A 67 -22.88 -28.60 -6.16
C THR A 67 -24.35 -28.24 -6.38
N GLU A 68 -25.25 -29.23 -6.34
CA GLU A 68 -26.69 -28.99 -6.48
C GLU A 68 -27.21 -28.06 -5.38
N ASP A 69 -26.85 -28.33 -4.13
CA ASP A 69 -27.43 -27.65 -2.96
C ASP A 69 -26.49 -26.62 -2.30
N SER A 70 -25.22 -26.56 -2.70
CA SER A 70 -24.21 -25.80 -1.95
C SER A 70 -23.09 -25.26 -2.84
N LYS A 71 -22.40 -24.23 -2.34
CA LYS A 71 -21.12 -23.79 -2.89
C LYS A 71 -20.02 -24.02 -1.86
N PHE A 72 -18.98 -24.73 -2.26
CA PHE A 72 -17.75 -24.89 -1.49
C PHE A 72 -16.75 -23.83 -1.90
N ILE A 73 -16.08 -23.24 -0.92
CA ILE A 73 -15.10 -22.18 -1.13
C ILE A 73 -13.81 -22.56 -0.42
N LEU A 74 -12.69 -22.50 -1.13
CA LEU A 74 -11.35 -22.75 -0.64
C LEU A 74 -10.60 -21.42 -0.62
N LEU A 75 -10.10 -21.02 0.54
CA LEU A 75 -9.07 -19.99 0.65
C LEU A 75 -7.74 -20.67 0.93
N ALA A 76 -6.78 -20.54 0.02
CA ALA A 76 -5.48 -21.18 0.11
C ALA A 76 -4.36 -20.13 0.06
N ALA A 77 -3.37 -20.27 0.94
CA ALA A 77 -2.25 -19.31 1.01
C ALA A 77 -1.06 -19.70 0.14
N GLY A 78 -1.18 -20.77 -0.66
CA GLY A 78 -0.06 -21.36 -1.39
C GLY A 78 1.03 -21.92 -0.46
N GLU A 79 2.23 -22.09 -1.02
CA GLU A 79 3.37 -22.67 -0.31
C GLU A 79 3.82 -21.81 0.90
N LYS A 80 4.14 -22.46 2.02
CA LYS A 80 4.75 -21.85 3.20
C LYS A 80 5.98 -22.64 3.65
N PRO A 81 7.05 -21.96 4.12
CA PRO A 81 8.36 -22.58 4.33
C PRO A 81 8.44 -23.53 5.53
N THR A 82 7.50 -23.43 6.47
CA THR A 82 7.46 -24.24 7.69
C THR A 82 6.04 -24.69 8.01
N GLY A 83 5.89 -25.59 8.98
CA GLY A 83 4.63 -25.79 9.68
C GLY A 83 4.24 -24.59 10.54
N GLY A 84 3.04 -24.64 11.12
CA GLY A 84 2.52 -23.62 12.03
C GLY A 84 1.77 -22.46 11.35
N TYR A 85 1.71 -22.44 10.02
CA TYR A 85 0.82 -21.53 9.30
C TYR A 85 -0.61 -22.09 9.25
N SER A 86 -1.61 -21.22 9.34
CA SER A 86 -3.01 -21.58 9.09
C SER A 86 -3.75 -20.47 8.34
N VAL A 87 -4.82 -20.83 7.64
CA VAL A 87 -5.74 -19.88 7.00
C VAL A 87 -7.05 -19.87 7.76
N GLU A 88 -7.60 -18.68 7.94
CA GLU A 88 -8.90 -18.46 8.56
C GLU A 88 -9.73 -17.51 7.70
N ILE A 89 -10.85 -17.98 7.17
CA ILE A 89 -11.87 -17.16 6.53
C ILE A 89 -12.64 -16.44 7.62
N THR A 90 -12.63 -15.11 7.58
CA THR A 90 -13.18 -14.24 8.63
C THR A 90 -14.55 -13.69 8.29
N SER A 91 -14.86 -13.53 7.00
CA SER A 91 -16.20 -13.12 6.56
C SER A 91 -16.43 -13.48 5.09
N VAL A 92 -17.70 -13.75 4.78
CA VAL A 92 -18.18 -13.98 3.43
C VAL A 92 -19.28 -12.97 3.17
N LYS A 93 -19.08 -12.05 2.24
CA LYS A 93 -20.00 -10.94 1.98
C LYS A 93 -20.53 -11.02 0.57
N ALA A 94 -21.79 -10.69 0.40
CA ALA A 94 -22.43 -10.65 -0.91
C ALA A 94 -22.61 -9.19 -1.37
N THR A 95 -22.37 -8.97 -2.66
CA THR A 95 -22.91 -7.82 -3.40
C THR A 95 -23.98 -8.32 -4.36
N ASN A 96 -24.59 -7.43 -5.15
CA ASN A 96 -25.50 -7.86 -6.21
C ASN A 96 -24.81 -8.72 -7.28
N GLU A 97 -23.49 -8.64 -7.42
CA GLU A 97 -22.75 -9.23 -8.53
C GLU A 97 -21.83 -10.38 -8.11
N LYS A 98 -21.30 -10.36 -6.88
CA LYS A 98 -20.26 -11.31 -6.46
C LYS A 98 -20.31 -11.63 -4.96
N ILE A 99 -19.60 -12.70 -4.59
CA ILE A 99 -19.29 -13.07 -3.22
C ILE A 99 -17.84 -12.69 -2.93
N ILE A 100 -17.61 -11.94 -1.87
CA ILE A 100 -16.31 -11.46 -1.42
C ILE A 100 -15.92 -12.26 -0.18
N VAL A 101 -14.81 -12.99 -0.26
CA VAL A 101 -14.28 -13.80 0.84
C VAL A 101 -13.09 -13.10 1.44
N ASN A 102 -13.16 -12.78 2.73
CA ASN A 102 -12.05 -12.19 3.47
C ASN A 102 -11.46 -13.25 4.41
N GLY A 103 -10.17 -13.17 4.66
CA GLY A 103 -9.50 -14.09 5.57
C GLY A 103 -8.18 -13.57 6.09
N ASN A 104 -7.58 -14.39 6.95
CA ASN A 104 -6.28 -14.17 7.54
C ASN A 104 -5.36 -15.36 7.23
N LEU A 105 -4.10 -15.05 6.97
CA LEU A 105 -3.00 -16.00 7.08
C LEU A 105 -2.36 -15.84 8.46
N ASN A 106 -2.52 -16.83 9.31
CA ASN A 106 -1.88 -16.87 10.62
C ASN A 106 -0.50 -17.47 10.43
N SER A 107 0.55 -16.71 10.74
CA SER A 107 1.92 -17.25 10.78
C SER A 107 2.21 -17.80 12.17
N PRO A 108 3.13 -18.77 12.30
CA PRO A 108 3.58 -19.22 13.62
C PRO A 108 4.15 -18.04 14.42
N LYS A 109 4.03 -18.12 15.74
CA LYS A 109 4.57 -17.09 16.63
C LYS A 109 6.09 -17.06 16.57
N GLU A 110 6.66 -15.90 16.87
CA GLU A 110 8.10 -15.77 17.04
C GLU A 110 8.57 -16.74 18.14
N ASN A 111 9.51 -17.63 17.81
CA ASN A 111 10.01 -18.74 18.65
C ASN A 111 9.06 -19.95 18.85
N GLU A 112 7.96 -20.05 18.09
CA GLU A 112 7.15 -21.27 18.08
C GLU A 112 7.95 -22.42 17.46
N MET A 113 7.99 -23.57 18.14
CA MET A 113 8.60 -24.77 17.59
C MET A 113 7.75 -25.29 16.43
N VAL A 114 8.25 -25.13 15.21
CA VAL A 114 7.57 -25.56 13.98
C VAL A 114 8.42 -26.53 13.18
N THR A 115 7.75 -27.38 12.41
CA THR A 115 8.42 -28.29 11.47
C THR A 115 9.05 -27.52 10.32
N GLN A 116 10.28 -27.88 9.94
CA GLN A 116 10.99 -27.27 8.82
C GLN A 116 10.68 -28.02 7.51
N ALA A 117 9.45 -27.90 7.05
CA ALA A 117 8.97 -28.53 5.82
C ALA A 117 7.95 -27.63 5.13
N LEU A 118 7.91 -27.68 3.79
CA LEU A 118 6.94 -26.95 2.99
C LEU A 118 5.51 -27.39 3.33
N THR A 119 4.63 -26.43 3.57
CA THR A 119 3.21 -26.66 3.85
C THR A 119 2.31 -25.84 2.94
N TYR A 120 1.02 -26.19 2.91
CA TYR A 120 0.00 -25.56 2.07
C TYR A 120 -1.24 -25.27 2.92
N PRO A 121 -1.19 -24.27 3.80
CA PRO A 121 -2.30 -23.95 4.68
C PRO A 121 -3.47 -23.41 3.86
N SER A 122 -4.65 -23.94 4.15
CA SER A 122 -5.89 -23.54 3.50
C SER A 122 -7.09 -23.82 4.41
N GLN A 123 -8.22 -23.20 4.11
CA GLN A 123 -9.49 -23.50 4.76
C GLN A 123 -10.59 -23.65 3.71
N VAL A 124 -11.43 -24.66 3.91
CA VAL A 124 -12.64 -24.88 3.11
C VAL A 124 -13.86 -24.51 3.94
N ILE A 125 -14.78 -23.77 3.34
CA ILE A 125 -16.09 -23.49 3.90
C ILE A 125 -17.19 -23.91 2.91
N LYS A 126 -18.40 -24.07 3.44
CA LYS A 126 -19.61 -24.36 2.69
C LYS A 126 -20.65 -23.27 2.95
N ILE A 127 -21.26 -22.77 1.87
CA ILE A 127 -22.41 -21.86 1.92
C ILE A 127 -23.59 -22.47 1.15
N GLN A 128 -24.78 -21.90 1.35
CA GLN A 128 -25.93 -22.22 0.49
C GLN A 128 -25.62 -21.93 -0.98
N ARG A 129 -26.26 -22.66 -1.89
CA ARG A 129 -26.04 -22.49 -3.33
C ARG A 129 -26.26 -21.04 -3.75
N ASP A 130 -25.29 -20.53 -4.51
CA ASP A 130 -25.28 -19.16 -4.99
C ASP A 130 -24.60 -19.10 -6.36
N GLU A 131 -25.22 -18.48 -7.35
CA GLU A 131 -24.66 -18.43 -8.72
C GLU A 131 -23.60 -17.34 -8.89
N ARG A 132 -23.46 -16.44 -7.91
CA ARG A 132 -22.49 -15.36 -8.01
C ARG A 132 -21.05 -15.91 -7.98
N PRO A 133 -20.14 -15.32 -8.77
CA PRO A 133 -18.73 -15.65 -8.71
C PRO A 133 -18.15 -15.27 -7.33
N VAL A 134 -17.19 -16.06 -6.87
CA VAL A 134 -16.43 -15.78 -5.66
C VAL A 134 -15.14 -15.05 -6.03
N VAL A 135 -14.84 -13.97 -5.31
CA VAL A 135 -13.61 -13.20 -5.44
C VAL A 135 -12.94 -13.02 -4.09
N LEU A 136 -11.61 -12.88 -4.11
CA LEU A 136 -10.83 -12.63 -2.91
C LEU A 136 -11.02 -11.17 -2.49
N GLY A 137 -11.41 -10.96 -1.24
CA GLY A 137 -11.43 -9.66 -0.58
C GLY A 137 -10.10 -9.38 0.13
N GLU A 138 -10.18 -8.91 1.37
CA GLU A 138 -9.01 -8.73 2.22
C GLU A 138 -8.44 -10.09 2.64
N PHE A 139 -7.17 -10.34 2.32
CA PHE A 139 -6.43 -11.49 2.82
C PHE A 139 -5.18 -11.01 3.57
N ASN A 140 -5.31 -10.90 4.88
CA ASN A 140 -4.32 -10.24 5.70
C ASN A 140 -3.39 -11.24 6.39
N ASN A 141 -2.08 -10.94 6.46
CA ASN A 141 -1.18 -11.74 7.27
C ASN A 141 -1.28 -11.34 8.75
N GLN A 142 -1.82 -12.21 9.60
CA GLN A 142 -2.06 -11.95 11.02
C GLN A 142 -0.77 -11.72 11.81
N SER A 143 0.40 -12.20 11.36
CA SER A 143 1.68 -11.81 11.99
C SER A 143 2.01 -10.33 11.77
N GLN A 144 1.56 -9.76 10.66
CA GLN A 144 1.65 -8.32 10.38
C GLN A 144 0.54 -7.54 11.11
N ILE A 145 -0.65 -8.12 11.31
CA ILE A 145 -1.75 -7.50 12.09
C ILE A 145 -1.47 -7.52 13.60
N ASN A 146 -0.89 -8.60 14.15
CA ASN A 146 -0.49 -8.68 15.55
C ASN A 146 0.73 -7.77 15.84
N LYS A 147 1.57 -7.48 14.84
CA LYS A 147 2.54 -6.37 14.89
C LYS A 147 1.87 -4.99 14.99
N LYS A 148 0.62 -4.86 14.54
CA LYS A 148 -0.20 -3.63 14.58
C LYS A 148 -0.90 -3.40 15.92
N ARG A 149 -0.85 -4.36 16.87
CA ARG A 149 -1.50 -4.28 18.20
C ARG A 149 -0.59 -4.55 19.40
N ALA A 150 0.71 -4.80 19.20
CA ALA A 150 1.68 -4.73 20.29
C ALA A 150 1.96 -3.26 20.58
N ASP A 151 1.71 -2.79 21.82
CA ASP A 151 1.87 -1.42 22.32
C ASP A 151 2.52 -0.46 21.31
N VAL A 152 1.70 0.08 20.41
CA VAL A 152 2.16 1.05 19.42
C VAL A 152 2.17 2.38 20.13
N TYR A 153 3.36 2.90 20.36
CA TYR A 153 3.58 4.18 20.99
C TYR A 153 3.75 5.25 19.92
N GLU A 154 2.99 6.33 20.03
CA GLU A 154 3.13 7.52 19.19
C GLU A 154 3.89 8.60 19.96
N GLU A 155 4.95 9.14 19.35
CA GLU A 155 5.74 10.21 19.95
C GLU A 155 6.09 11.30 18.94
N LYS A 156 6.42 12.48 19.48
CA LYS A 156 7.01 13.59 18.73
C LYS A 156 8.39 13.89 19.30
N GLY A 157 9.35 14.17 18.43
CA GLY A 157 10.72 14.42 18.84
C GLY A 157 11.53 15.22 17.83
N ILE A 158 12.81 15.37 18.14
CA ILE A 158 13.80 15.99 17.27
C ILE A 158 14.76 14.89 16.84
N PHE A 159 14.84 14.62 15.54
CA PHE A 159 15.80 13.67 14.99
C PHE A 159 17.21 14.19 15.23
N ILE A 160 18.07 13.38 15.85
CA ILE A 160 19.46 13.76 16.16
C ILE A 160 20.40 13.22 15.10
N GLY A 161 20.23 11.97 14.68
CA GLY A 161 21.06 11.36 13.65
C GLY A 161 21.00 9.84 13.63
N PHE A 162 21.80 9.25 12.76
CA PHE A 162 22.02 7.80 12.72
C PHE A 162 23.08 7.42 13.75
N ILE A 163 22.81 6.37 14.52
CA ILE A 163 23.81 5.72 15.38
C ILE A 163 24.60 4.71 14.53
N ASP A 164 23.87 3.98 13.68
CA ASP A 164 24.38 3.01 12.71
C ASP A 164 23.37 2.87 11.54
N ASN A 165 23.60 1.90 10.64
CA ASN A 165 22.73 1.69 9.46
C ASN A 165 21.30 1.19 9.80
N ASN A 166 21.07 0.75 11.03
CA ASN A 166 19.82 0.16 11.50
C ASN A 166 19.16 0.97 12.63
N SER A 167 19.80 2.03 13.12
CA SER A 167 19.40 2.69 14.36
C SER A 167 19.59 4.20 14.28
N VAL A 168 18.67 4.93 14.90
CA VAL A 168 18.67 6.39 14.95
C VAL A 168 18.52 6.86 16.39
N GLU A 169 18.93 8.09 16.63
CA GLU A 169 18.69 8.79 17.89
C GLU A 169 17.65 9.91 17.68
N ILE A 170 16.63 9.94 18.55
CA ILE A 170 15.59 10.97 18.56
C ILE A 170 15.48 11.52 19.98
N GLU A 171 15.54 12.85 20.12
CA GLU A 171 15.32 13.53 21.38
C GLU A 171 13.81 13.70 21.63
N ILE A 172 13.34 13.15 22.75
CA ILE A 172 11.96 13.25 23.22
C ILE A 172 11.96 13.96 24.57
N LYS A 173 11.25 15.08 24.67
CA LYS A 173 11.15 15.89 25.90
C LYS A 173 12.54 16.24 26.49
N GLY A 174 13.50 16.57 25.63
CA GLY A 174 14.87 16.93 26.03
C GLY A 174 15.78 15.75 26.37
N LEU A 175 15.34 14.51 26.17
CA LEU A 175 16.13 13.31 26.45
C LEU A 175 16.38 12.52 25.15
N PRO A 176 17.65 12.32 24.73
CA PRO A 176 17.97 11.49 23.58
C PRO A 176 17.60 10.03 23.85
N LYS A 177 17.00 9.38 22.86
CA LYS A 177 16.62 7.97 22.89
C LYS A 177 16.99 7.29 21.59
N ALA A 178 17.57 6.10 21.69
CA ALA A 178 17.93 5.27 20.56
C ALA A 178 16.75 4.39 20.11
N PHE A 179 16.52 4.33 18.79
CA PHE A 179 15.48 3.54 18.17
C PHE A 179 16.05 2.69 17.04
N ARG A 180 15.65 1.43 16.97
CA ARG A 180 15.88 0.59 15.79
C ARG A 180 14.92 0.98 14.68
N LEU A 181 15.34 0.83 13.44
CA LEU A 181 14.53 1.06 12.25
C LEU A 181 13.97 -0.27 11.73
N SER A 182 12.66 -0.31 11.45
CA SER A 182 12.10 -1.37 10.60
C SER A 182 12.62 -1.26 9.16
N GLU A 183 12.56 -2.35 8.39
CA GLU A 183 13.07 -2.39 7.01
C GLU A 183 12.46 -1.31 6.10
N GLN A 184 11.16 -1.06 6.24
CA GLN A 184 10.47 -0.01 5.49
C GLN A 184 11.05 1.38 5.81
N ILE A 185 11.33 1.63 7.09
CA ILE A 185 11.84 2.93 7.54
C ILE A 185 13.28 3.13 7.10
N LYS A 186 14.12 2.08 7.10
CA LYS A 186 15.49 2.17 6.56
C LYS A 186 15.48 2.68 5.12
N GLN A 187 14.63 2.11 4.26
CA GLN A 187 14.49 2.54 2.87
C GLN A 187 13.98 3.99 2.78
N GLN A 188 12.99 4.36 3.59
CA GLN A 188 12.45 5.72 3.63
C GLN A 188 13.52 6.75 4.04
N LEU A 189 14.34 6.45 5.05
CA LEU A 189 15.36 7.39 5.53
C LEU A 189 16.56 7.51 4.59
N GLN A 190 16.90 6.44 3.87
CA GLN A 190 17.88 6.51 2.78
C GLN A 190 17.42 7.46 1.67
N LYS A 191 16.12 7.44 1.32
CA LYS A 191 15.57 8.35 0.30
C LYS A 191 15.46 9.80 0.80
N ASN A 192 15.00 10.00 2.03
CA ASN A 192 14.65 11.33 2.54
C ASN A 192 15.85 12.12 3.09
N GLU A 193 16.98 11.45 3.37
CA GLU A 193 18.21 12.01 3.95
C GLU A 193 17.91 13.03 5.06
N PRO A 194 17.33 12.58 6.18
CA PRO A 194 16.96 13.47 7.26
C PRO A 194 18.18 14.09 7.94
N LYS A 195 18.00 15.33 8.40
CA LYS A 195 19.04 16.10 9.09
C LYS A 195 18.78 16.20 10.59
N SER A 196 19.85 16.28 11.36
CA SER A 196 19.80 16.59 12.78
C SER A 196 18.99 17.87 13.03
N GLY A 197 18.21 17.91 14.11
CA GLY A 197 17.35 19.04 14.46
C GLY A 197 15.97 19.02 13.81
N GLN A 198 15.68 18.10 12.89
CA GLN A 198 14.37 18.02 12.26
C GLN A 198 13.31 17.44 13.18
N LYS A 199 12.15 18.11 13.25
CA LYS A 199 11.00 17.64 14.03
C LYS A 199 10.33 16.45 13.33
N VAL A 200 10.07 15.41 14.10
CA VAL A 200 9.44 14.17 13.63
C VAL A 200 8.26 13.79 14.49
N GLN A 201 7.30 13.11 13.88
CA GLN A 201 6.26 12.34 14.53
C GLN A 201 6.38 10.90 14.05
N PHE A 202 6.37 9.95 14.98
CA PHE A 202 6.69 8.57 14.67
C PHE A 202 5.91 7.60 15.54
N LEU A 203 5.69 6.41 15.00
CA LEU A 203 5.16 5.26 15.71
C LEU A 203 6.30 4.28 15.97
N TYR A 204 6.33 3.70 17.16
CA TYR A 204 7.26 2.65 17.50
C TYR A 204 6.62 1.57 18.36
N ILE A 205 7.19 0.38 18.30
CA ILE A 205 6.82 -0.77 19.15
C ILE A 205 7.97 -1.09 20.09
N LYS A 206 7.66 -1.70 21.25
CA LYS A 206 8.66 -2.28 22.15
C LYS A 206 8.63 -3.80 22.04
N ASN A 207 9.78 -4.42 21.84
CA ASN A 207 9.87 -5.88 21.96
C ASN A 207 9.97 -6.31 23.44
N GLN A 208 9.98 -7.62 23.69
CA GLN A 208 10.08 -8.19 25.05
C GLN A 208 11.37 -7.80 25.79
N ASN A 209 12.40 -7.34 25.08
CA ASN A 209 13.67 -6.86 25.64
C ASN A 209 13.69 -5.32 25.80
N GLU A 210 12.53 -4.67 25.77
CA GLU A 210 12.36 -3.21 25.80
C GLU A 210 13.05 -2.43 24.67
N GLN A 211 13.50 -3.12 23.61
CA GLN A 211 14.07 -2.44 22.45
C GLN A 211 12.96 -1.76 21.65
N MET A 212 13.16 -0.46 21.37
CA MET A 212 12.20 0.36 20.64
C MET A 212 12.49 0.28 19.13
N GLU A 213 11.48 -0.09 18.34
CA GLU A 213 11.56 -0.17 16.88
C GLU A 213 10.56 0.77 16.22
N ILE A 214 11.03 1.71 15.40
CA ILE A 214 10.19 2.62 14.62
C ILE A 214 9.56 1.88 13.44
N THR A 215 8.24 1.95 13.38
CA THR A 215 7.41 1.33 12.33
C THR A 215 6.87 2.36 11.35
N GLU A 216 6.69 3.61 11.78
CA GLU A 216 6.27 4.74 10.93
C GLU A 216 7.03 6.00 11.35
N ILE A 217 7.49 6.81 10.39
CA ILE A 217 8.10 8.11 10.67
C ILE A 217 7.63 9.14 9.65
N THR A 218 7.17 10.27 10.16
CA THR A 218 6.75 11.42 9.38
C THR A 218 7.55 12.64 9.81
N TRP A 219 8.06 13.37 8.83
CA TRP A 219 8.82 14.59 9.04
C TRP A 219 7.84 15.74 9.05
N ASN A 220 7.89 16.61 10.06
CA ASN A 220 7.12 17.84 10.04
C ASN A 220 7.71 18.75 8.96
N GLN A 221 7.13 18.71 7.76
CA GLN A 221 7.47 19.61 6.67
C GLN A 221 6.69 20.91 6.84
N ASN A 222 7.31 22.04 6.50
CA ASN A 222 6.58 23.29 6.41
C ASN A 222 5.72 23.23 5.16
N LYS A 223 4.43 23.52 5.30
CA LYS A 223 3.46 23.53 4.20
C LYS A 223 2.93 24.94 4.04
N GLU A 224 3.06 25.49 2.84
CA GLU A 224 2.66 26.85 2.53
C GLU A 224 1.93 26.93 1.19
N ILE A 225 1.24 28.05 0.99
CA ILE A 225 0.65 28.44 -0.29
C ILE A 225 1.39 29.69 -0.75
N GLY A 226 1.87 29.66 -1.99
CA GLY A 226 2.62 30.75 -2.59
C GLY A 226 2.21 30.99 -4.03
N THR A 227 2.79 32.03 -4.61
CA THR A 227 2.72 32.29 -6.06
C THR A 227 4.08 31.97 -6.65
N TYR A 228 4.11 31.09 -7.66
CA TYR A 228 5.31 30.77 -8.41
C TYR A 228 5.73 31.98 -9.26
N ILE A 229 6.96 32.47 -9.09
CA ILE A 229 7.46 33.64 -9.81
C ILE A 229 8.29 33.21 -11.02
N GLY A 230 9.17 32.22 -10.87
CA GLY A 230 9.97 31.68 -11.97
C GLY A 230 11.13 30.81 -11.51
N GLN A 231 11.87 30.24 -12.46
CA GLN A 231 13.14 29.56 -12.20
C GLN A 231 14.28 30.58 -12.20
N ILE A 232 15.19 30.45 -11.24
CA ILE A 232 16.45 31.18 -11.18
C ILE A 232 17.51 30.41 -11.99
N ASP A 233 17.56 29.09 -11.79
CA ASP A 233 18.42 28.13 -12.47
C ASP A 233 17.76 26.72 -12.43
N ASP A 234 18.43 25.70 -12.98
CA ASP A 234 17.94 24.31 -13.05
C ASP A 234 17.65 23.68 -11.66
N ASN A 235 18.15 24.27 -10.58
CA ASN A 235 18.01 23.78 -9.22
C ASN A 235 17.20 24.70 -8.32
N SER A 236 16.81 25.89 -8.77
CA SER A 236 16.31 26.93 -7.88
C SER A 236 15.15 27.71 -8.50
N ILE A 237 14.15 27.97 -7.69
CA ILE A 237 12.97 28.77 -8.07
C ILE A 237 12.77 29.93 -7.11
N GLU A 238 12.02 30.91 -7.58
CA GLU A 238 11.56 32.02 -6.79
C GLU A 238 10.05 31.91 -6.55
N MET A 239 9.64 32.10 -5.30
CA MET A 239 8.23 32.10 -4.93
C MET A 239 7.89 33.25 -4.00
N LYS A 240 6.68 33.79 -4.15
CA LYS A 240 6.12 34.83 -3.29
C LYS A 240 5.15 34.22 -2.28
N VAL A 241 5.46 34.38 -1.00
CA VAL A 241 4.65 33.93 0.15
C VAL A 241 4.43 35.11 1.08
N ASN A 242 3.18 35.39 1.47
CA ASN A 242 2.83 36.50 2.39
C ASN A 242 3.51 37.84 2.03
N ASP A 243 3.45 38.18 0.74
CA ASP A 243 4.09 39.36 0.14
C ASP A 243 5.61 39.44 0.15
N LYS A 244 6.31 38.40 0.64
CA LYS A 244 7.75 38.28 0.57
C LYS A 244 8.16 37.28 -0.51
N THR A 245 9.18 37.63 -1.26
CA THR A 245 9.76 36.76 -2.28
C THR A 245 10.97 36.05 -1.70
N ASN A 246 10.98 34.72 -1.76
CA ASN A 246 12.09 33.88 -1.30
C ASN A 246 12.55 32.96 -2.43
N ALA A 247 13.85 32.66 -2.42
CA ALA A 247 14.43 31.64 -3.28
C ALA A 247 14.39 30.26 -2.59
N TYR A 248 14.01 29.24 -3.34
CA TYR A 248 13.95 27.86 -2.89
C TYR A 248 14.73 26.97 -3.85
N ARG A 249 15.53 26.05 -3.31
CA ARG A 249 16.13 24.97 -4.09
C ARG A 249 15.11 23.84 -4.30
N LEU A 250 15.20 23.14 -5.43
CA LEU A 250 14.35 22.01 -5.77
C LEU A 250 14.96 20.69 -5.28
N SER A 251 14.14 19.78 -4.74
CA SER A 251 14.48 18.36 -4.61
C SER A 251 14.49 17.69 -5.99
N GLU A 252 15.17 16.55 -6.11
CA GLU A 252 15.20 15.78 -7.37
C GLU A 252 13.79 15.43 -7.87
N ASP A 253 12.91 14.96 -6.98
CA ASP A 253 11.52 14.60 -7.29
C ASP A 253 10.71 15.80 -7.86
N VAL A 254 11.05 17.03 -7.47
CA VAL A 254 10.35 18.25 -7.92
C VAL A 254 10.90 18.79 -9.24
N LYS A 255 12.20 18.63 -9.50
CA LYS A 255 12.84 19.07 -10.74
C LYS A 255 12.16 18.49 -11.97
N GLU A 256 11.70 17.24 -11.90
CA GLU A 256 11.00 16.58 -13.01
C GLU A 256 9.65 17.22 -13.35
N ASN A 257 9.04 17.93 -12.40
CA ASN A 257 7.66 18.43 -12.51
C ASN A 257 7.55 19.95 -12.59
N ILE A 258 8.63 20.69 -12.37
CA ILE A 258 8.60 22.16 -12.31
C ILE A 258 8.19 22.82 -13.63
N ASN A 259 8.46 22.17 -14.77
CA ASN A 259 8.18 22.67 -16.11
C ASN A 259 6.67 22.83 -16.41
N LYS A 260 5.80 22.34 -15.52
CA LYS A 260 4.34 22.44 -15.62
C LYS A 260 3.78 23.74 -15.01
N LEU A 261 4.61 24.54 -14.36
CA LEU A 261 4.22 25.79 -13.71
C LEU A 261 4.53 27.00 -14.59
N ALA A 262 3.62 27.96 -14.61
CA ALA A 262 3.80 29.27 -15.24
C ALA A 262 3.87 30.36 -14.17
N THR A 263 4.62 31.44 -14.43
CA THR A 263 4.67 32.61 -13.57
C THR A 263 3.27 33.11 -13.23
N GLY A 264 3.00 33.33 -11.94
CA GLY A 264 1.69 33.71 -11.43
C GLY A 264 0.84 32.54 -10.92
N ASP A 265 1.23 31.29 -11.19
CA ASP A 265 0.51 30.13 -10.69
C ASP A 265 0.48 30.10 -9.15
N LYS A 266 -0.72 29.91 -8.59
CA LYS A 266 -0.86 29.58 -7.17
C LYS A 266 -0.48 28.13 -6.95
N VAL A 267 0.40 27.91 -5.99
CA VAL A 267 0.93 26.58 -5.67
C VAL A 267 0.82 26.32 -4.18
N GLN A 268 0.52 25.08 -3.83
CA GLN A 268 0.73 24.56 -2.49
C GLN A 268 2.01 23.72 -2.53
N PHE A 269 2.90 23.93 -1.58
CA PHE A 269 4.19 23.25 -1.57
C PHE A 269 4.59 22.89 -0.14
N THR A 270 5.46 21.89 -0.03
CA THR A 270 6.14 21.57 1.22
C THR A 270 7.63 21.84 1.09
N TYR A 271 8.26 22.30 2.16
CA TYR A 271 9.69 22.62 2.15
C TYR A 271 10.36 22.33 3.49
N LYS A 272 11.69 22.20 3.45
CA LYS A 272 12.59 22.15 4.62
C LYS A 272 13.68 23.20 4.48
N GLU A 273 14.21 23.68 5.60
CA GLU A 273 15.43 24.50 5.61
C GLU A 273 16.63 23.59 5.94
N ASN A 274 17.76 23.73 5.23
CA ASN A 274 18.98 22.99 5.53
C ASN A 274 19.88 23.75 6.52
N GLU A 275 20.97 23.12 6.98
CA GLU A 275 21.94 23.70 7.93
C GLU A 275 22.58 25.03 7.48
N ASN A 276 22.57 25.33 6.17
CA ASN A 276 23.09 26.57 5.62
C ASN A 276 22.01 27.65 5.48
N GLY A 277 20.81 27.42 6.03
CA GLY A 277 19.66 28.32 5.92
C GLY A 277 18.97 28.30 4.54
N GLN A 278 19.31 27.34 3.68
CA GLN A 278 18.70 27.25 2.35
C GLN A 278 17.37 26.51 2.41
N LEU A 279 16.33 27.12 1.86
CA LEU A 279 15.00 26.52 1.73
C LEU A 279 15.00 25.53 0.56
N ILE A 280 14.49 24.32 0.78
CA ILE A 280 14.43 23.23 -0.21
C ILE A 280 12.99 22.75 -0.31
N ILE A 281 12.39 22.86 -1.49
CA ILE A 281 11.05 22.34 -1.79
C ILE A 281 11.13 20.82 -1.94
N LEU A 282 10.18 20.14 -1.31
CA LEU A 282 10.06 18.68 -1.27
C LEU A 282 8.91 18.18 -2.14
N ASP A 283 7.83 18.96 -2.22
CA ASP A 283 6.68 18.73 -3.09
C ASP A 283 6.08 20.07 -3.52
N ILE A 284 5.52 20.13 -4.72
CA ILE A 284 4.84 21.32 -5.24
C ILE A 284 3.67 20.92 -6.14
N LYS A 285 2.52 21.54 -5.90
CA LYS A 285 1.30 21.28 -6.66
C LYS A 285 0.64 22.60 -7.06
N LYS A 286 0.39 22.77 -8.36
CA LYS A 286 -0.48 23.83 -8.88
C LYS A 286 -1.88 23.67 -8.30
N LEU A 287 -2.40 24.75 -7.71
CA LEU A 287 -3.79 24.84 -7.31
C LEU A 287 -4.62 25.18 -8.55
N SER A 288 -5.68 24.42 -8.79
CA SER A 288 -6.69 24.78 -9.79
C SER A 288 -7.38 26.06 -9.34
N GLU A 289 -7.54 27.02 -10.27
CA GLU A 289 -8.40 28.19 -10.07
C GLU A 289 -9.86 27.79 -9.88
#